data_AF-A0A969XIY9-F1
#
_entry.id   AF-A0A969XIY9-F1
#
_cell.length_a   1.000
_cell.length_b   1.000
_cell.length_c   1.000
_cell.angle_alpha   90.00
_cell.angle_beta   90.00
_cell.angle_gamma   90.00
#
_symmetry.space_group_name_H-M   'P 1'
#
loop_
_entity.id
_entity.type
_entity.pdbx_description
1 polymer ?
#
loop_
_entity_poly.entity_id
_entity_poly.type
_entity_poly.pdbx_seq_one_letter_code
_entity_poly.pdbx_strand_id
1 'polypeptide(L)'
;MTPAARRRLHALSCALLLAGVVGALCYVDAHHTPLVSASALRFSHASGAYDGSLVLEIASSADVVYTLDGSIPTPEAHQRYERPLRFEAGDVVVLRARTLDRGHLGPTVTRHYVVGLGAHLPVLSLAVEPSDLWGEEEGIFRHYDMRG
;
A
#
# COMPACT_ATOMS: atom_id res chain seq x y z
N MET A 1 6.06 -54.44 28.90
CA MET A 1 6.53 -53.45 27.91
C MET A 1 7.62 -52.61 28.54
N THR A 2 8.86 -52.66 28.04
CA THR A 2 10.03 -52.03 28.70
C THR A 2 10.01 -50.50 28.58
N PRO A 3 10.61 -49.75 29.52
CA PRO A 3 10.64 -48.28 29.50
C PRO A 3 11.28 -47.71 28.22
N ALA A 4 12.24 -48.43 27.63
CA ALA A 4 12.83 -48.08 26.34
C ALA A 4 11.83 -48.16 25.17
N ALA A 5 10.91 -49.14 25.18
CA ALA A 5 9.88 -49.29 24.16
C ALA A 5 8.81 -48.20 24.25
N ARG A 6 8.44 -47.77 25.46
CA ARG A 6 7.51 -46.64 25.68
C ARG A 6 8.12 -45.32 25.20
N ARG A 7 9.39 -45.03 25.53
CA ARG A 7 10.09 -43.82 25.02
C ARG A 7 10.18 -43.78 23.49
N ARG A 8 10.44 -44.94 22.86
CA ARG A 8 10.46 -45.04 21.38
C ARG A 8 9.08 -44.82 20.77
N LEU A 9 8.02 -45.34 21.40
CA LEU A 9 6.64 -45.12 20.93
C LEU A 9 6.20 -43.66 21.07
N HIS A 10 6.53 -42.99 22.18
CA HIS A 10 6.26 -41.56 22.35
C HIS A 10 7.05 -40.69 21.37
N ALA A 11 8.34 -41.01 21.14
CA ALA A 11 9.15 -40.28 20.17
C ALA A 11 8.63 -40.41 18.72
N LEU A 12 8.20 -41.62 18.33
CA LEU A 12 7.57 -41.86 17.02
C LEU A 12 6.22 -41.12 16.90
N SER A 13 5.42 -41.11 17.97
CA SER A 13 4.15 -40.37 18.00
C SER A 13 4.37 -38.85 17.87
N CYS A 14 5.37 -38.28 18.54
CA CYS A 14 5.70 -36.86 18.41
C CYS A 14 6.22 -36.52 17.02
N ALA A 15 7.07 -37.38 16.43
CA ALA A 15 7.59 -37.16 15.08
C ALA A 15 6.48 -37.18 14.02
N LEU A 16 5.51 -38.10 14.15
CA LEU A 16 4.36 -38.17 13.24
C LEU A 16 3.43 -36.95 13.39
N LEU A 17 3.18 -36.48 14.62
CA LEU A 17 2.40 -35.27 14.86
C LEU A 17 3.08 -34.02 14.30
N LEU A 18 4.39 -33.89 14.51
CA LEU A 18 5.18 -32.78 13.95
C LEU A 18 5.17 -32.79 12.41
N ALA A 19 5.36 -33.97 11.78
CA ALA A 19 5.29 -34.10 10.33
C ALA A 19 3.89 -33.76 9.78
N GLY A 20 2.82 -34.14 10.49
CA GLY A 20 1.45 -33.77 10.14
C GLY A 20 1.19 -32.27 10.24
N VAL A 21 1.66 -31.62 11.30
CA VAL A 21 1.51 -30.15 11.49
C VAL A 21 2.32 -29.38 10.45
N VAL A 22 3.55 -29.79 10.17
CA VAL A 22 4.37 -29.17 9.11
C VAL A 22 3.73 -29.37 7.74
N GLY A 23 3.23 -30.58 7.44
CA GLY A 23 2.51 -30.86 6.20
C GLY A 23 1.25 -30.00 6.04
N ALA A 24 0.47 -29.82 7.12
CA ALA A 24 -0.71 -28.97 7.12
C ALA A 24 -0.35 -27.47 6.95
N LEU A 25 0.70 -26.98 7.62
CA LEU A 25 1.19 -25.60 7.45
C LEU A 25 1.68 -25.35 6.02
N CYS A 26 2.46 -26.26 5.45
CA CYS A 26 2.92 -26.17 4.06
C CYS A 26 1.77 -26.29 3.05
N TYR A 27 0.75 -27.10 3.35
CA TYR A 27 -0.46 -27.19 2.53
C TYR A 27 -1.24 -25.88 2.55
N VAL A 28 -1.42 -25.28 3.73
CA VAL A 28 -2.11 -23.99 3.88
C VAL A 28 -1.34 -22.88 3.17
N ASP A 29 0.00 -22.85 3.25
CA ASP A 29 0.84 -21.88 2.54
C ASP A 29 0.76 -22.06 1.01
N ALA A 30 0.85 -23.30 0.51
CA ALA A 30 0.75 -23.61 -0.91
C ALA A 30 -0.65 -23.35 -1.51
N HIS A 31 -1.70 -23.42 -0.69
CA HIS A 31 -3.07 -23.08 -1.08
C HIS A 31 -3.48 -21.66 -0.70
N HIS A 32 -2.65 -20.92 0.03
CA HIS A 32 -2.78 -19.48 0.15
C HIS A 32 -2.30 -18.87 -1.16
N THR A 33 -3.22 -18.77 -2.13
CA THR A 33 -3.05 -17.83 -3.24
C THR A 33 -2.65 -16.49 -2.63
N PRO A 34 -1.44 -15.95 -2.86
CA PRO A 34 -1.16 -14.61 -2.39
C PRO A 34 -2.24 -13.73 -3.01
N LEU A 35 -2.90 -12.91 -2.19
CA LEU A 35 -3.84 -11.90 -2.66
C LEU A 35 -3.04 -10.80 -3.39
N VAL A 36 -2.32 -11.15 -4.45
CA VAL A 36 -1.90 -10.18 -5.46
C VAL A 36 -3.18 -9.82 -6.19
N SER A 37 -3.85 -8.78 -5.68
CA SER A 37 -5.02 -8.19 -6.33
C SER A 37 -4.67 -7.99 -7.80
N ALA A 38 -5.42 -8.64 -8.70
CA ALA A 38 -5.19 -8.62 -10.16
C ALA A 38 -5.37 -7.22 -10.81
N SER A 39 -5.52 -6.18 -10.00
CA SER A 39 -5.65 -4.77 -10.35
C SER A 39 -4.45 -3.93 -9.86
N ALA A 40 -3.24 -4.46 -9.95
CA ALA A 40 -2.05 -3.74 -9.48
C ALA A 40 -1.68 -2.60 -10.45
N LEU A 41 -1.85 -1.36 -10.00
CA LEU A 41 -1.33 -0.18 -10.68
C LEU A 41 0.21 -0.21 -10.68
N ARG A 42 0.81 -0.10 -11.86
CA ARG A 42 2.26 0.06 -12.03
C ARG A 42 2.58 1.46 -12.49
N PHE A 43 3.60 2.06 -11.92
CA PHE A 43 4.01 3.43 -12.17
C PHE A 43 5.40 3.41 -12.79
N SER A 44 5.64 4.21 -13.83
CA SER A 44 6.96 4.26 -14.48
C SER A 44 8.06 4.82 -13.57
N HIS A 45 7.68 5.59 -12.55
CA HIS A 45 8.58 6.20 -11.60
C HIS A 45 8.14 5.90 -10.17
N ALA A 46 9.12 5.78 -9.27
CA ALA A 46 8.87 5.64 -7.85
C ALA A 46 8.34 6.95 -7.26
N SER A 47 7.71 6.87 -6.09
CA SER A 47 7.41 8.07 -5.32
C SER A 47 8.73 8.71 -4.86
N GLY A 48 8.85 10.03 -4.90
CA GLY A 48 10.06 10.70 -4.43
C GLY A 48 10.26 12.11 -4.98
N ALA A 49 11.47 12.60 -4.75
CA ALA A 49 11.93 13.89 -5.28
C ALA A 49 12.68 13.69 -6.60
N TYR A 50 12.49 14.63 -7.52
CA TYR A 50 13.09 14.67 -8.84
C TYR A 50 13.66 16.06 -9.12
N ASP A 51 14.85 16.15 -9.72
CA ASP A 51 15.54 17.43 -9.93
C ASP A 51 14.95 18.26 -11.08
N GLY A 52 14.28 17.62 -12.03
CA GLY A 52 13.67 18.24 -13.21
C GLY A 52 12.32 17.62 -13.54
N SER A 53 11.65 18.13 -14.59
CA SER A 53 10.29 17.71 -14.96
C SER A 53 10.15 16.19 -15.11
N LEU A 54 8.99 15.68 -14.72
CA LEU A 54 8.68 14.27 -14.69
C LEU A 54 7.52 13.96 -15.64
N VAL A 55 7.66 12.90 -16.44
CA VAL A 55 6.55 12.30 -17.20
C VAL A 55 6.23 10.94 -16.59
N LEU A 56 5.10 10.87 -15.90
CA LEU A 56 4.63 9.68 -15.22
C LEU A 56 3.66 8.91 -16.09
N GLU A 57 3.94 7.62 -16.27
CA GLU A 57 3.06 6.67 -16.92
C GLU A 57 2.48 5.71 -15.88
N ILE A 58 1.20 5.39 -16.05
CA ILE A 58 0.48 4.44 -15.21
C ILE A 58 -0.01 3.29 -16.08
N ALA A 59 0.40 2.06 -15.75
CA ALA A 59 -0.03 0.84 -16.40
C ALA A 59 -0.96 0.03 -15.50
N SER A 60 -2.01 -0.54 -16.09
CA SER A 60 -3.06 -1.28 -15.40
C SER A 60 -3.74 -2.25 -16.36
N SER A 61 -4.35 -3.30 -15.81
CA SER A 61 -5.22 -4.24 -16.55
C SER A 61 -6.65 -3.71 -16.76
N ALA A 62 -7.03 -2.64 -16.06
CA ALA A 62 -8.32 -1.97 -16.14
C ALA A 62 -8.13 -0.44 -16.23
N ASP A 63 -9.22 0.29 -16.51
CA ASP A 63 -9.20 1.76 -16.53
C ASP A 63 -8.66 2.31 -15.21
N VAL A 64 -8.01 3.47 -15.28
CA VAL A 64 -7.40 4.11 -14.11
C VAL A 64 -8.06 5.47 -13.88
N VAL A 65 -8.43 5.71 -12.64
CA VAL A 65 -8.93 7.01 -12.18
C VAL A 65 -8.02 7.57 -11.10
N TYR A 66 -7.89 8.88 -11.05
CA TYR A 66 -6.94 9.54 -10.15
C TYR A 66 -7.33 10.96 -9.75
N THR A 67 -6.61 11.46 -8.76
CA THR A 67 -6.60 12.84 -8.25
C THR A 67 -5.14 13.24 -8.01
N LEU A 68 -4.83 14.53 -8.08
CA LEU A 68 -3.45 15.06 -7.93
C LEU A 68 -3.26 15.93 -6.68
N ASP A 69 -4.35 16.23 -5.99
CA ASP A 69 -4.43 17.07 -4.80
C ASP A 69 -4.48 16.26 -3.49
N GLY A 70 -4.35 14.93 -3.58
CA GLY A 70 -4.41 14.03 -2.44
C GLY A 70 -5.83 13.65 -1.99
N SER A 71 -6.90 14.13 -2.64
CA SER A 71 -8.25 13.64 -2.38
C SER A 71 -8.41 12.17 -2.80
N ILE A 72 -9.31 11.40 -2.20
CA ILE A 72 -9.56 10.01 -2.63
C ILE A 72 -10.42 10.03 -3.90
N PRO A 73 -10.02 9.36 -5.00
CA PRO A 73 -10.88 9.27 -6.18
C PRO A 73 -12.18 8.53 -5.85
N THR A 74 -13.32 9.18 -6.11
CA THR A 74 -14.67 8.62 -5.98
C THR A 74 -15.34 8.48 -7.35
N PRO A 75 -16.44 7.73 -7.50
CA PRO A 75 -17.17 7.65 -8.77
C PRO A 75 -17.63 9.03 -9.29
N GLU A 76 -17.89 9.99 -8.39
CA GLU A 76 -18.38 11.33 -8.70
C GLU A 76 -17.24 12.34 -8.89
N ALA A 77 -16.11 12.14 -8.21
CA ALA A 77 -14.97 13.03 -8.19
C ALA A 77 -13.68 12.28 -8.53
N HIS A 78 -13.35 12.25 -9.82
CA HIS A 78 -12.10 11.69 -10.33
C HIS A 78 -11.74 12.23 -11.72
N GLN A 79 -10.48 12.09 -12.10
CA GLN A 79 -10.01 12.21 -13.47
C GLN A 79 -9.73 10.83 -14.04
N ARG A 80 -9.97 10.61 -15.34
CA ARG A 80 -9.57 9.38 -16.04
C ARG A 80 -8.16 9.53 -16.58
N TYR A 81 -7.34 8.49 -16.40
CA TYR A 81 -6.00 8.45 -16.97
C TYR A 81 -6.07 8.01 -18.43
N GLU A 82 -5.81 8.94 -19.34
CA GLU A 82 -5.86 8.72 -20.79
C GLU A 82 -4.50 8.94 -21.48
N ARG A 83 -3.58 9.60 -20.78
CA ARG A 83 -2.25 9.97 -21.29
C ARG A 83 -1.26 10.16 -20.12
N PRO A 84 0.05 10.07 -20.38
CA PRO A 84 1.08 10.33 -19.36
C PRO A 84 0.87 11.67 -18.67
N LEU A 85 1.07 11.67 -17.35
CA LEU A 85 0.97 12.87 -16.51
C LEU A 85 2.30 13.60 -16.53
N ARG A 86 2.27 14.91 -16.77
CA ARG A 86 3.46 15.77 -16.82
C ARG A 86 3.47 16.66 -15.59
N PHE A 87 4.58 16.61 -14.84
CA PHE A 87 4.85 17.49 -13.71
C PHE A 87 6.07 18.34 -14.03
N GLU A 88 5.97 19.63 -13.80
CA GLU A 88 7.00 20.61 -14.10
C GLU A 88 7.81 20.98 -12.85
N ALA A 89 8.93 21.68 -13.05
CA ALA A 89 9.74 22.15 -11.94
C ALA A 89 8.93 23.12 -11.05
N GLY A 90 8.91 22.84 -9.76
CA GLY A 90 8.10 23.52 -8.74
C GLY A 90 6.88 22.71 -8.27
N ASP A 91 6.49 21.65 -8.98
CA ASP A 91 5.30 20.88 -8.62
C ASP A 91 5.51 20.00 -7.38
N VAL A 92 4.52 20.04 -6.47
CA VAL A 92 4.36 19.08 -5.38
C VAL A 92 3.02 18.40 -5.55
N VAL A 93 3.05 17.10 -5.89
CA VAL A 93 1.88 16.34 -6.30
C VAL A 93 1.65 15.18 -5.34
N VAL A 94 0.43 15.08 -4.83
CA VAL A 94 -0.06 13.90 -4.11
C VAL A 94 -1.04 13.18 -5.02
N LEU A 95 -0.52 12.22 -5.77
CA LEU A 95 -1.31 11.38 -6.66
C LEU A 95 -1.98 10.27 -5.84
N ARG A 96 -3.31 10.22 -5.87
CA ARG A 96 -4.07 9.03 -5.45
C ARG A 96 -4.73 8.42 -6.68
N ALA A 97 -4.54 7.12 -6.89
CA ALA A 97 -5.05 6.42 -8.07
C ALA A 97 -5.72 5.10 -7.70
N ARG A 98 -6.72 4.71 -8.49
CA ARG A 98 -7.52 3.49 -8.34
C ARG A 98 -7.77 2.89 -9.72
N THR A 99 -7.89 1.57 -9.80
CA THR A 99 -8.47 0.93 -10.97
C THR A 99 -9.99 1.09 -10.97
N LEU A 100 -10.60 1.17 -12.15
CA LEU A 100 -12.04 1.17 -12.36
C LEU A 100 -12.39 0.02 -13.30
N ASP A 101 -13.00 -1.05 -12.78
CA ASP A 101 -13.50 -2.17 -13.59
C ASP A 101 -15.02 -2.24 -13.48
N ARG A 102 -15.72 -2.10 -14.61
CA ARG A 102 -17.19 -2.17 -14.68
C ARG A 102 -17.90 -1.33 -13.59
N GLY A 103 -17.42 -0.11 -13.36
CA GLY A 103 -17.98 0.80 -12.35
C GLY A 103 -17.50 0.56 -10.91
N HIS A 104 -16.72 -0.48 -10.65
CA HIS A 104 -16.18 -0.80 -9.33
C HIS A 104 -14.77 -0.26 -9.19
N LEU A 105 -14.54 0.49 -8.11
CA LEU A 105 -13.23 1.05 -7.81
C LEU A 105 -12.39 0.08 -6.97
N GLY A 106 -11.17 -0.16 -7.42
CA GLY A 106 -10.17 -0.94 -6.69
C GLY A 106 -9.60 -0.21 -5.46
N PRO A 107 -8.57 -0.77 -4.81
CA PRO A 107 -7.90 -0.12 -3.69
C PRO A 107 -7.19 1.18 -4.13
N THR A 108 -7.07 2.13 -3.20
CA THR A 108 -6.35 3.40 -3.43
C THR A 108 -4.85 3.20 -3.26
N VAL A 109 -4.08 3.65 -4.25
CA VAL A 109 -2.63 3.74 -4.21
C VAL A 109 -2.22 5.21 -4.14
N THR A 110 -1.39 5.57 -3.16
CA THR A 110 -0.88 6.93 -2.96
C THR A 110 0.57 7.03 -3.43
N ARG A 111 0.89 8.11 -4.14
CA ARG A 111 2.24 8.47 -4.60
C ARG A 111 2.48 9.96 -4.35
N HIS A 112 3.67 10.28 -3.91
CA HIS A 112 4.17 11.65 -3.70
C HIS A 112 5.25 11.95 -4.73
N TYR A 113 5.14 13.08 -5.42
CA TYR A 113 6.15 13.58 -6.34
C TYR A 113 6.48 15.03 -5.99
N VAL A 114 7.76 15.29 -5.78
CA VAL A 114 8.30 16.64 -5.54
C VAL A 114 9.29 16.94 -6.65
N VAL A 115 8.99 17.89 -7.52
CA VAL A 115 9.70 18.07 -8.78
C VAL A 115 10.37 19.44 -8.81
N GLY A 116 11.69 19.48 -8.99
CA GLY A 116 12.46 20.71 -9.16
C GLY A 116 12.39 21.70 -7.99
N LEU A 117 12.14 21.23 -6.76
CA LEU A 117 11.94 22.11 -5.59
C LEU A 117 13.21 22.86 -5.15
N GLY A 118 14.41 22.35 -5.50
CA GLY A 118 15.67 22.99 -5.13
C GLY A 118 15.89 23.16 -3.62
N ALA A 119 15.31 22.27 -2.80
CA ALA A 119 15.33 22.40 -1.35
C ALA A 119 16.72 22.11 -0.75
N HIS A 120 17.15 22.95 0.20
CA HIS A 120 18.38 22.77 0.97
C HIS A 120 18.15 22.13 2.35
N LEU A 121 16.90 21.79 2.67
CA LEU A 121 16.49 21.12 3.90
C LEU A 121 15.80 19.80 3.55
N PRO A 122 15.84 18.78 4.44
CA PRO A 122 15.08 17.56 4.26
C PRO A 122 13.58 17.85 4.06
N VAL A 123 12.97 17.19 3.08
CA VAL A 123 11.55 17.33 2.77
C VAL A 123 10.82 16.05 3.18
N LEU A 124 9.74 16.22 3.94
CA LEU A 124 8.79 15.17 4.28
C LEU A 124 7.43 15.52 3.67
N SER A 125 6.84 14.58 2.91
CA SER A 125 5.49 14.71 2.37
C SER A 125 4.60 13.63 2.98
N LEU A 126 3.48 14.03 3.57
CA LEU A 126 2.51 13.14 4.24
C LEU A 126 1.13 13.36 3.64
N ALA A 127 0.38 12.28 3.45
CA ALA A 127 -1.01 12.32 2.97
C ALA A 127 -1.86 11.32 3.76
N VAL A 128 -2.69 11.85 4.65
CA VAL A 128 -3.61 11.12 5.53
C VAL A 128 -5.00 11.74 5.45
N GLU A 129 -6.01 11.09 6.03
CA GLU A 129 -7.33 11.70 6.13
C GLU A 129 -7.27 12.91 7.09
N PRO A 130 -8.00 14.02 6.83
CA PRO A 130 -7.96 15.19 7.70
C PRO A 130 -8.34 14.89 9.16
N SER A 131 -9.23 13.93 9.43
CA SER A 131 -9.54 13.46 10.79
C SER A 131 -8.33 12.91 11.51
N ASP A 132 -7.47 12.18 10.80
CA ASP A 132 -6.31 11.49 11.38
C ASP A 132 -5.16 12.46 11.65
N LEU A 133 -5.17 13.63 10.99
CA LEU A 133 -4.19 14.68 11.24
C LEU A 133 -4.71 15.73 12.21
N TRP A 134 -5.94 16.20 12.03
CA TRP A 134 -6.47 17.37 12.73
C TRP A 134 -7.63 17.06 13.68
N GLY A 135 -8.06 15.81 13.78
CA GLY A 135 -9.14 15.40 14.67
C GLY A 135 -8.77 15.62 16.14
N GLU A 136 -9.73 16.07 16.93
CA GLU A 136 -9.55 16.33 18.36
C GLU A 136 -9.42 15.03 19.18
N GLU A 137 -9.93 13.91 18.66
CA GLU A 137 -9.92 12.61 19.35
C GLU A 137 -8.68 11.76 19.00
N GLU A 138 -8.26 11.74 17.74
CA GLU A 138 -7.24 10.81 17.21
C GLU A 138 -6.08 11.51 16.45
N GLY A 139 -6.19 12.81 16.17
CA GLY A 139 -5.20 13.58 15.40
C GLY A 139 -4.11 14.23 16.26
N ILE A 140 -3.28 15.10 15.65
CA ILE A 140 -2.17 15.78 16.34
C ILE A 140 -2.63 16.84 17.33
N PHE A 141 -3.91 17.23 17.27
CA PHE A 141 -4.54 18.11 18.26
C PHE A 141 -5.15 17.33 19.43
N ARG A 142 -5.04 16.01 19.44
CA ARG A 142 -5.42 15.22 20.62
C ARG A 142 -4.64 15.74 21.83
N HIS A 143 -5.37 16.14 22.88
CA HIS A 143 -4.83 16.72 24.11
C HIS A 143 -4.20 18.12 23.97
N TYR A 144 -4.62 18.93 23.00
CA TYR A 144 -4.13 20.31 22.85
C TYR A 144 -4.33 21.18 24.10
N ASP A 145 -5.26 20.81 24.97
CA ASP A 145 -5.61 21.49 26.22
C ASP A 145 -4.77 21.04 27.43
N MET A 146 -4.01 19.94 27.31
CA MET A 146 -3.13 19.45 28.36
C MET A 146 -1.80 20.22 28.36
N ARG A 147 -1.45 20.84 29.49
CA ARG A 147 -0.14 21.46 29.71
C ARG A 147 0.78 20.48 30.45
N GLY A 148 2.03 20.38 29.99
CA GLY A 148 3.10 19.64 30.66
C GLY A 148 3.64 20.33 31.90
#